data_AF-A0AAV4MPM8-F1
#
_entry.id   AF-A0AAV4MPM8-F1
#
_cell.length_a   1.000
_cell.length_b   1.000
_cell.length_c   1.000
_cell.angle_alpha   90.00
_cell.angle_beta   90.00
_cell.angle_gamma   90.00
#
_symmetry.space_group_name_H-M   'P 1'
#
loop_
_entity.id
_entity.type
_entity.pdbx_description
1 polymer ?
#
loop_
_entity_poly.entity_id
_entity_poly.type
_entity_poly.pdbx_seq_one_letter_code
_entity_poly.pdbx_strand_id
1 'polypeptide(L)' 'KRNDSKNTDQHNMKNGTVSLLGDRCRIFGFVARKPTSQTDNQCHLFAEHDPDQPASAIVHFVTKVMMTETTQTSQMV' A
#
# COMPACT_ATOMS: atom_id res chain seq x y z
N LYS A 1 -29.08 37.45 17.24
CA LYS A 1 -28.95 35.98 17.16
C LYS A 1 -28.60 35.64 15.72
N ARG A 2 -27.38 35.17 15.50
CA ARG A 2 -26.86 34.70 14.20
C ARG A 2 -27.64 33.46 13.80
N ASN A 3 -28.20 33.45 12.59
CA ASN A 3 -28.70 32.22 11.96
C ASN A 3 -27.90 32.03 10.67
N ASP A 4 -26.71 31.46 10.84
CA ASP A 4 -25.87 30.99 9.74
C ASP A 4 -26.53 29.74 9.17
N SER A 5 -27.32 29.90 8.10
CA SER A 5 -27.80 28.77 7.31
C SER A 5 -26.60 28.20 6.56
N LYS A 6 -26.02 27.11 7.09
CA LYS A 6 -24.97 26.34 6.43
C LYS A 6 -25.54 25.73 5.16
N ASN A 7 -25.23 26.35 4.03
CA ASN A 7 -25.40 25.75 2.71
C ASN A 7 -24.46 24.53 2.65
N THR A 8 -25.05 23.34 2.62
CA THR A 8 -24.36 22.06 2.56
C THR A 8 -23.73 21.86 1.18
N ASP A 9 -22.45 21.53 1.19
CA ASP A 9 -21.63 21.26 0.02
C ASP A 9 -22.23 20.14 -0.85
N GLN A 10 -22.87 20.51 -1.96
CA GLN A 10 -23.18 19.57 -3.04
C GLN A 10 -21.97 19.46 -3.98
N HIS A 11 -20.91 18.78 -3.53
CA HIS A 11 -19.93 18.23 -4.47
C HIS A 11 -20.49 16.95 -5.08
N ASN A 12 -21.30 17.15 -6.12
CA ASN A 12 -21.77 16.12 -7.03
C ASN A 12 -20.55 15.38 -7.62
N MET A 13 -20.30 14.17 -7.13
CA MET A 13 -19.25 13.26 -7.59
C MET A 13 -19.64 12.76 -8.99
N LYS A 14 -19.50 13.63 -9.99
CA LYS A 14 -19.60 13.27 -11.39
C LYS A 14 -18.44 12.32 -11.68
N ASN A 15 -18.75 11.11 -12.15
CA ASN A 15 -17.82 10.08 -12.59
C ASN A 15 -16.99 10.56 -13.79
N GLY A 16 -16.04 11.47 -13.54
CA GLY A 16 -15.15 12.07 -14.52
C GLY A 16 -13.72 11.66 -14.22
N THR A 17 -13.19 10.72 -15.00
CA THR A 17 -11.76 10.39 -15.02
C THR A 17 -10.99 11.59 -15.58
N VAL A 18 -10.67 12.55 -14.73
CA VAL A 18 -9.85 13.71 -15.07
C VAL A 18 -8.41 13.34 -14.71
N SER A 19 -7.71 12.71 -15.66
CA SER A 19 -6.28 12.47 -15.59
C SER A 19 -5.54 13.79 -15.83
N LEU A 20 -5.32 14.58 -14.78
CA LEU A 20 -4.42 15.73 -14.80
C LEU A 20 -3.07 15.30 -14.21
N LEU A 21 -2.24 14.73 -15.08
CA LEU A 21 -0.76 14.66 -15.02
C LEU A 21 -0.12 14.80 -13.63
N GLY A 22 -0.31 13.77 -12.81
CA GLY A 22 0.60 13.39 -11.75
C GLY A 22 0.55 11.87 -11.74
N ASP A 23 1.68 11.21 -11.96
CA ASP A 23 1.75 9.76 -11.96
C ASP A 23 1.04 9.26 -10.70
N ARG A 24 -0.04 8.48 -10.87
CA ARG A 24 -0.71 7.87 -9.73
C ARG A 24 0.26 6.87 -9.15
N CYS A 25 1.05 7.30 -8.16
CA CYS A 25 2.04 6.49 -7.47
C CYS A 25 1.39 5.16 -7.10
N ARG A 26 1.93 4.06 -7.64
CA ARG A 26 1.39 2.73 -7.36
C ARG A 26 1.58 2.42 -5.89
N ILE A 27 0.51 1.98 -5.22
CA ILE A 27 0.57 1.58 -3.81
C ILE A 27 0.92 0.11 -3.73
N PHE A 28 1.85 -0.23 -2.84
CA PHE A 28 2.21 -1.61 -2.50
C PHE A 28 2.44 -1.74 -1.00
N GLY A 29 2.43 -2.96 -0.49
CA GLY A 29 2.60 -3.18 0.94
C GLY A 29 2.69 -4.64 1.30
N PHE A 30 3.06 -4.90 2.55
CA PHE A 30 3.09 -6.23 3.13
C PHE A 30 2.49 -6.21 4.53
N VAL A 31 2.03 -7.38 4.95
CA VAL A 31 1.55 -7.62 6.31
C VAL A 31 2.64 -8.37 7.06
N ALA A 32 3.06 -7.84 8.20
CA ALA A 32 4.07 -8.45 9.06
C ALA A 32 3.51 -8.66 10.46
N ARG A 33 4.01 -9.68 11.15
CA ARG A 33 3.68 -9.90 12.56
C ARG A 33 4.34 -8.81 13.41
N LYS A 34 3.58 -8.22 14.34
CA LYS A 34 4.11 -7.20 15.24
C LYS A 34 5.18 -7.84 16.15
N PRO A 35 6.40 -7.29 16.28
CA PRO A 35 7.47 -7.93 17.06
C PRO A 35 7.09 -8.22 18.53
N THR A 36 6.20 -7.39 19.09
CA THR A 36 5.76 -7.48 20.49
C THR A 36 4.50 -8.33 20.68
N SER A 37 3.94 -8.92 19.62
CA SER A 37 2.70 -9.71 19.71
C SER A 37 2.71 -10.88 18.74
N GLN A 38 2.49 -12.09 19.25
CA GLN A 38 2.53 -13.30 18.43
C GLN A 38 1.28 -13.47 17.56
N THR A 39 0.20 -12.74 17.87
CA THR A 39 -1.10 -12.85 17.19
C THR A 39 -1.46 -11.62 16.38
N ASP A 40 -0.86 -10.46 16.67
CA ASP A 40 -1.19 -9.22 15.98
C ASP A 40 -0.35 -9.02 14.73
N ASN A 41 -1.01 -8.59 13.66
CA ASN A 41 -0.39 -8.25 12.40
C ASN A 41 -0.44 -6.73 12.16
N GLN A 42 0.58 -6.19 11.50
CA GLN A 42 0.68 -4.80 11.08
C GLN A 42 0.79 -4.73 9.55
N CYS A 43 -0.02 -3.85 8.95
CA CYS A 43 0.07 -3.55 7.53
C CYS A 43 1.04 -2.38 7.30
N HIS A 44 2.02 -2.58 6.43
CA HIS A 44 2.95 -1.54 5.99
C HIS A 44 2.62 -1.17 4.54
N LEU A 45 2.14 0.05 4.32
CA LEU A 45 1.75 0.57 3.01
C LEU A 45 2.78 1.59 2.52
N PHE A 46 3.12 1.51 1.24
CA PHE A 46 4.11 2.34 0.56
C PHE A 46 3.54 2.84 -0.75
N ALA A 47 3.99 4.01 -1.19
CA ALA A 47 3.71 4.54 -2.51
C ALA A 47 5.00 4.53 -3.34
N GLU A 48 4.88 4.19 -4.63
CA GLU A 48 5.97 4.28 -5.59
C GLU A 48 6.48 5.72 -5.66
N HIS A 49 7.77 5.91 -5.35
CA HIS A 49 8.40 7.23 -5.31
C HIS A 49 9.21 7.53 -6.57
N ASP A 50 9.86 6.52 -7.14
CA ASP A 50 10.75 6.62 -8.30
C ASP A 50 10.36 5.58 -9.36
N PRO A 51 10.02 5.99 -10.61
CA PRO A 51 9.68 5.07 -11.68
C PRO A 51 10.83 4.12 -12.08
N ASP A 52 12.10 4.47 -11.82
CA ASP A 52 13.24 3.58 -12.04
C ASP A 52 13.32 2.45 -11.01
N GLN A 53 12.59 2.58 -9.89
CA GLN A 53 12.41 1.53 -8.89
C GLN A 53 10.92 1.21 -8.71
N PRO A 54 10.31 0.53 -9.69
CA PRO A 54 8.88 0.27 -9.66
C PRO A 54 8.51 -0.60 -8.46
N ALA A 55 7.33 -0.36 -7.90
CA ALA A 55 6.79 -1.13 -6.78
C ALA A 55 6.82 -2.65 -7.00
N SER A 56 6.66 -3.09 -8.27
CA SER A 56 6.71 -4.50 -8.66
C SER A 56 8.08 -5.14 -8.42
N ALA A 57 9.18 -4.39 -8.57
CA ALA A 57 10.52 -4.91 -8.31
C ALA A 57 10.73 -5.19 -6.82
N ILE A 58 10.21 -4.31 -5.96
CA ILE A 58 10.29 -4.45 -4.50
C ILE A 58 9.49 -5.68 -4.03
N VAL A 59 8.26 -5.83 -4.51
CA VAL A 59 7.41 -6.98 -4.14
C VAL A 59 8.02 -8.30 -4.63
N HIS A 60 8.55 -8.34 -5.86
CA HIS A 60 9.23 -9.51 -6.40
C HIS A 60 10.49 -9.88 -5.60
N PHE A 61 11.27 -8.89 -5.18
CA PHE A 61 12.45 -9.10 -4.36
C PHE A 61 12.10 -9.72 -3.00
N VAL A 62 11.16 -9.11 -2.27
CA VAL A 62 10.72 -9.61 -0.94
C VAL A 62 10.17 -11.03 -1.05
N THR A 63 9.33 -11.28 -2.07
CA THR A 63 8.75 -12.60 -2.32
C THR A 63 9.86 -13.64 -2.54
N LYS A 64 10.84 -13.33 -3.38
CA LYS A 64 11.98 -14.22 -3.62
C LYS A 64 12.77 -14.50 -2.34
N VAL A 65 13.20 -13.47 -1.61
CA VAL A 65 14.02 -13.63 -0.40
C VAL A 65 13.28 -14.49 0.63
N MET A 66 12.02 -14.15 0.94
CA MET A 66 11.21 -14.88 1.93
C MET A 66 10.91 -16.33 1.51
N MET A 67 10.71 -16.60 0.21
CA MET A 67 10.44 -17.97 -0.28
C MET A 67 11.72 -18.80 -0.45
N THR A 68 12.86 -18.18 -0.76
CA THR A 68 14.14 -18.89 -0.84
C THR A 68 14.60 -19.37 0.54
N GLU A 69 14.35 -18.60 1.59
CA GLU A 69 14.66 -19.00 2.98
C GLU A 69 13.83 -20.21 3.43
N THR A 70 12.58 -20.33 2.99
CA THR A 70 11.70 -21.46 3.36
C THR A 70 12.01 -22.74 2.59
N THR A 71 12.67 -22.68 1.42
CA THR A 71 12.97 -23.87 0.61
C THR A 71 14.25 -24.60 1.07
N GLN A 72 15.21 -23.92 1.72
CA GLN A 72 16.49 -24.54 2.12
C GLN A 72 16.40 -25.42 3.38
N THR A 73 15.38 -25.24 4.23
CA THR A 73 15.24 -26.03 5.47
C THR A 73 14.53 -27.38 5.28
N SER A 74 14.01 -27.68 4.09
CA SER A 74 13.41 -28.99 3.79
C SER A 74 14.42 -30.05 3.29
N GLN A 75 15.73 -29.75 3.26
CA GLN A 75 16.78 -30.73 2.94
C GLN A 75 17.61 -31.18 4.16
N MET A 76 17.13 -30.93 5.39
CA MET A 76 17.73 -31.47 6.61
C MET A 76 16.70 -32.18 7.50
N VAL A 77 16.01 -33.17 6.93
CA VAL A 77 15.30 -34.22 7.68
C VAL A 77 15.84 -35.56 7.25
#